data_AF-A0A1Y3A6K3-F1
#
_entry.id   AF-A0A1Y3A6K3-F1
#
_cell.length_a   1.000
_cell.length_b   1.000
_cell.length_c   1.000
_cell.angle_alpha   90.00
_cell.angle_beta   90.00
_cell.angle_gamma   90.00
#
_symmetry.space_group_name_H-M   'P 1'
#
loop_
_entity.id
_entity.type
_entity.pdbx_description
1 polymer ?
#
loop_
_entity_poly.entity_id
_entity_poly.type
_entity_poly.pdbx_seq_one_letter_code
_entity_poly.pdbx_strand_id
1 'polypeptide(L)'
;MSRADGTPYAPHTDEETEAMLAEIGVDDEAALFDIPEAVAFDGDFGIDARTEREIRDECARIFDRNDDLTEFLGRGHYGHYVPSVVDHLADRAEFLTSYTQYQPEVSQGFLQALFEYQSML
;
A
#
# COMPACT_ATOMS: atom_id res chain seq x y z
N MET A 1 10.34 -20.29 -6.05
CA MET A 1 11.52 -19.53 -5.59
C MET A 1 11.76 -19.93 -4.15
N SER A 2 12.96 -20.40 -3.81
CA SER A 2 13.33 -20.67 -2.42
C SER A 2 13.19 -19.36 -1.63
N ARG A 3 12.44 -19.39 -0.51
CA ARG A 3 12.19 -18.26 0.40
C ARG A 3 13.31 -18.12 1.44
N ALA A 4 14.54 -18.40 1.04
CA ALA A 4 15.70 -18.21 1.91
C ALA A 4 15.79 -16.77 2.45
N ASP A 5 15.34 -15.81 1.63
CA ASP A 5 15.15 -14.41 2.00
C ASP A 5 13.66 -14.07 1.80
N GLY A 6 13.04 -13.39 2.75
CA GLY A 6 11.63 -12.96 2.66
C GLY A 6 11.33 -12.09 1.43
N THR A 7 10.07 -11.70 1.26
CA THR A 7 9.66 -10.78 0.19
C THR A 7 9.63 -9.33 0.67
N PRO A 8 9.68 -8.32 -0.22
CA PRO A 8 9.50 -6.92 0.18
C PRO A 8 8.19 -6.62 0.93
N TYR A 9 7.19 -7.51 0.82
CA TYR A 9 5.86 -7.36 1.44
C TYR A 9 5.63 -8.28 2.64
N ALA A 10 6.43 -9.34 2.77
CA ALA A 10 6.40 -10.30 3.86
C ALA A 10 7.88 -10.63 4.18
N PRO A 11 8.49 -9.86 5.10
CA PRO A 11 9.95 -9.79 5.22
C PRO A 11 10.58 -10.99 5.94
N HIS A 12 9.77 -11.75 6.68
CA HIS A 12 10.23 -12.87 7.48
C HIS A 12 10.83 -13.97 6.60
N THR A 13 11.98 -14.51 7.02
CA THR A 13 12.60 -15.66 6.38
C THR A 13 11.91 -16.96 6.79
N ASP A 14 12.23 -18.06 6.08
CA ASP A 14 11.77 -19.40 6.48
C ASP A 14 12.25 -19.75 7.91
N GLU A 15 13.48 -19.40 8.27
CA GLU A 15 14.05 -19.65 9.62
C GLU A 15 13.33 -18.84 10.72
N GLU A 16 13.03 -17.57 10.46
CA GLU A 16 12.27 -16.74 11.41
C GLU A 16 10.84 -17.27 11.58
N THR A 17 10.22 -17.72 10.49
CA THR A 17 8.89 -18.32 10.51
C THR A 17 8.88 -19.60 11.33
N GLU A 18 9.84 -20.51 11.10
CA GLU A 18 10.00 -21.74 11.88
C GLU A 18 10.20 -21.45 13.38
N ALA A 19 11.03 -20.46 13.73
CA ALA A 19 11.26 -20.07 15.11
C ALA A 19 9.99 -19.53 15.79
N MET A 20 9.18 -18.72 15.07
CA MET A 20 7.90 -18.22 15.58
C MET A 20 6.88 -19.34 15.78
N LEU A 21 6.76 -20.28 14.83
CA LEU A 21 5.86 -21.42 14.94
C LEU A 21 6.23 -22.35 16.10
N ALA A 22 7.53 -22.59 16.30
CA ALA A 22 8.04 -23.39 17.42
C ALA A 22 7.73 -22.77 18.79
N GLU A 23 7.83 -21.45 18.93
CA GLU A 23 7.46 -20.74 20.16
C GLU A 23 5.96 -20.83 20.45
N ILE A 24 5.13 -20.77 19.40
CA ILE A 24 3.67 -20.93 19.52
C ILE A 24 3.28 -22.39 19.80
N GLY A 25 4.10 -23.36 19.35
CA GLY A 25 3.89 -24.79 19.51
C GLY A 25 3.00 -25.41 18.43
N VAL A 26 3.07 -24.90 17.20
CA VAL A 26 2.34 -25.41 16.03
C VAL A 26 3.29 -25.80 14.90
N ASP A 27 2.83 -26.67 14.01
CA ASP A 27 3.67 -27.24 12.94
C ASP A 27 3.71 -26.39 11.67
N ASP A 28 2.65 -25.64 11.37
CA ASP A 28 2.53 -24.80 10.16
C ASP A 28 1.64 -23.57 10.39
N GLU A 29 1.64 -22.61 9.45
CA GLU A 29 0.86 -21.39 9.55
C GLU A 29 -0.66 -21.64 9.45
N ALA A 30 -1.10 -22.72 8.80
CA ALA A 30 -2.53 -23.02 8.68
C ALA A 30 -3.14 -23.34 10.06
N ALA A 31 -2.37 -23.95 10.96
CA ALA A 31 -2.76 -24.21 12.35
C ALA A 31 -3.04 -22.93 13.19
N LEU A 32 -2.62 -21.75 12.73
CA LEU A 32 -2.88 -20.47 13.41
C LEU A 32 -4.32 -19.94 13.20
N PHE A 33 -5.06 -20.49 12.24
CA PHE A 33 -6.37 -19.99 11.84
C PHE A 33 -7.52 -20.86 12.39
N ASP A 34 -8.52 -20.23 13.02
CA ASP A 34 -9.76 -20.87 13.47
C ASP A 34 -10.93 -20.41 12.58
N ILE A 35 -10.87 -20.76 11.29
CA ILE A 35 -11.90 -20.41 10.30
C ILE A 35 -12.86 -21.60 10.16
N PRO A 36 -14.17 -21.45 10.45
CA PRO A 36 -15.12 -22.55 10.32
C PRO A 36 -15.20 -23.07 8.87
N GLU A 37 -15.21 -24.40 8.69
CA GLU A 37 -15.27 -25.05 7.36
C GLU A 37 -16.43 -24.54 6.49
N ALA A 38 -17.57 -24.20 7.10
CA ALA A 38 -18.75 -23.71 6.41
C ALA A 38 -18.54 -22.36 5.68
N VAL A 39 -17.50 -21.61 6.04
CA VAL A 39 -17.15 -20.31 5.44
C VAL A 39 -15.71 -20.28 4.91
N ALA A 40 -14.95 -21.36 5.08
CA ALA A 40 -13.59 -21.48 4.57
C ALA A 40 -13.61 -21.55 3.05
N PHE A 41 -12.71 -20.83 2.40
CA PHE A 41 -12.55 -20.87 0.95
C PHE A 41 -11.59 -22.00 0.57
N ASP A 42 -12.06 -22.94 -0.25
CA ASP A 42 -11.32 -24.13 -0.71
C ASP A 42 -11.02 -24.10 -2.22
N GLY A 43 -11.32 -22.98 -2.88
CA GLY A 43 -11.09 -22.77 -4.30
C GLY A 43 -9.71 -22.19 -4.62
N ASP A 44 -9.48 -21.97 -5.91
CA ASP A 44 -8.35 -21.19 -6.41
C ASP A 44 -8.80 -19.75 -6.70
N PHE A 45 -7.97 -18.76 -6.37
CA PHE A 45 -8.28 -17.36 -6.62
C PHE A 45 -8.26 -16.98 -8.11
N GLY A 46 -7.65 -17.80 -8.98
CA GLY A 46 -7.53 -17.55 -10.41
C GLY A 46 -6.65 -16.34 -10.73
N ILE A 47 -5.69 -16.00 -9.85
CA ILE A 47 -4.81 -14.85 -10.00
C ILE A 47 -3.46 -15.33 -10.53
N ASP A 48 -3.14 -14.95 -11.76
CA ASP A 48 -1.82 -15.23 -12.34
C ASP A 48 -0.73 -14.42 -11.64
N ALA A 49 0.36 -15.08 -11.28
CA ALA A 49 1.55 -14.39 -10.79
C ALA A 49 2.21 -13.54 -11.89
N ARG A 50 2.68 -12.35 -11.49
CA ARG A 50 3.43 -11.41 -12.33
C ARG A 50 4.55 -10.78 -11.49
N THR A 51 5.66 -10.48 -12.13
CA THR A 51 6.74 -9.69 -11.56
C THR A 51 6.34 -8.21 -11.45
N GLU A 52 7.03 -7.46 -10.59
CA GLU A 52 6.83 -6.01 -10.48
C GLU A 52 6.95 -5.28 -11.83
N ARG A 53 7.91 -5.71 -12.67
CA ARG A 53 8.11 -5.15 -14.00
C ARG A 53 6.93 -5.42 -14.92
N GLU A 54 6.44 -6.65 -14.97
CA GLU A 54 5.30 -7.01 -15.81
C GLU A 54 4.05 -6.21 -15.44
N ILE A 55 3.80 -6.03 -14.14
CA ILE A 55 2.68 -5.21 -13.65
C ILE A 55 2.84 -3.74 -14.03
N ARG A 56 4.04 -3.16 -13.90
CA ARG A 56 4.30 -1.78 -14.33
C ARG A 56 4.08 -1.59 -15.82
N ASP A 57 4.59 -2.50 -16.64
CA ASP A 57 4.44 -2.47 -18.11
C ASP A 57 2.96 -2.65 -18.52
N GLU A 58 2.18 -3.43 -17.77
CA GLU A 58 0.74 -3.56 -17.98
C GLU A 58 -0.03 -2.28 -17.63
N CYS A 59 0.22 -1.69 -16.47
CA CYS A 59 -0.39 -0.43 -16.07
C CYS A 59 -0.09 0.69 -17.08
N ALA A 60 1.15 0.79 -17.55
CA ALA A 60 1.54 1.76 -18.58
C ALA A 60 0.70 1.59 -19.86
N ARG A 61 0.59 0.35 -20.38
CA ARG A 61 -0.24 0.05 -21.57
C ARG A 61 -1.72 0.39 -21.37
N ILE A 62 -2.23 0.23 -20.16
CA ILE A 62 -3.62 0.59 -19.83
C ILE A 62 -3.79 2.11 -19.87
N PHE A 63 -2.87 2.85 -19.24
CA PHE A 63 -2.92 4.31 -19.19
C PHE A 63 -2.70 4.97 -20.56
N ASP A 64 -1.91 4.38 -21.44
CA ASP A 64 -1.69 4.85 -22.83
C ASP A 64 -2.97 4.88 -23.69
N ARG A 65 -4.06 4.26 -23.22
CA ARG A 65 -5.36 4.28 -23.90
C ARG A 65 -6.18 5.53 -23.59
N ASN A 66 -5.77 6.34 -22.62
CA ASN A 66 -6.47 7.57 -22.25
C ASN A 66 -6.05 8.72 -23.18
N ASP A 67 -7.00 9.56 -23.58
CA ASP A 67 -6.69 10.78 -24.33
C ASP A 67 -6.13 11.86 -23.38
N ASP A 68 -5.01 12.48 -23.75
CA ASP A 68 -4.47 13.65 -23.06
C ASP A 68 -5.09 14.92 -23.65
N LEU A 69 -6.08 15.48 -22.94
CA LEU A 69 -6.92 16.58 -23.42
C LEU A 69 -6.85 17.78 -22.47
N THR A 70 -6.89 18.98 -23.04
CA THR A 70 -7.18 20.18 -22.25
C THR A 70 -8.69 20.26 -21.97
N GLU A 71 -9.06 20.19 -20.69
CA GLU A 71 -10.45 20.09 -20.23
C GLU A 71 -11.00 21.46 -19.79
N PHE A 72 -12.23 21.78 -20.23
CA PHE A 72 -12.94 23.03 -19.94
C PHE A 72 -14.43 22.83 -19.60
N LEU A 73 -14.89 21.60 -19.32
CA LEU A 73 -16.28 21.30 -18.94
C LEU A 73 -16.59 21.80 -17.53
N GLY A 74 -15.59 21.85 -16.64
CA GLY A 74 -15.72 22.41 -15.31
C GLY A 74 -16.52 21.52 -14.36
N ARG A 75 -17.62 22.04 -13.81
CA ARG A 75 -18.52 21.33 -12.86
C ARG A 75 -17.86 20.88 -11.55
N GLY A 76 -16.99 21.73 -10.99
CA GLY A 76 -16.31 21.47 -9.72
C GLY A 76 -14.95 20.80 -9.86
N HIS A 77 -14.53 20.49 -11.09
CA HIS A 77 -13.18 20.04 -11.42
C HIS A 77 -12.58 21.01 -12.43
N TYR A 78 -11.34 21.42 -12.20
CA TYR A 78 -10.64 22.37 -13.05
C TYR A 78 -9.18 21.96 -13.14
N GLY A 79 -8.59 22.09 -14.32
CA GLY A 79 -7.15 21.92 -14.48
C GLY A 79 -6.39 22.98 -13.67
N HIS A 80 -5.45 22.53 -12.84
CA HIS A 80 -4.59 23.41 -12.05
C HIS A 80 -3.13 23.03 -12.26
N TYR A 81 -2.26 24.05 -12.28
CA TYR A 81 -0.83 23.80 -12.16
C TYR A 81 -0.53 23.30 -10.75
N VAL A 82 0.03 22.09 -10.66
CA VAL A 82 0.55 21.51 -9.41
C VAL A 82 2.05 21.77 -9.37
N PRO A 83 2.57 22.58 -8.43
CA PRO A 83 4.01 22.80 -8.31
C PRO A 83 4.77 21.50 -8.02
N SER A 84 5.93 21.31 -8.63
CA SER A 84 6.74 20.07 -8.50
C SER A 84 7.14 19.71 -7.05
N VAL A 85 7.13 20.68 -6.13
CA VAL A 85 7.37 20.42 -4.71
C VAL A 85 6.27 19.55 -4.09
N VAL A 86 5.04 19.60 -4.62
CA VAL A 86 3.91 18.82 -4.11
C VAL A 86 4.16 17.32 -4.32
N ASP A 87 4.64 16.91 -5.51
CA ASP A 87 4.98 15.51 -5.77
C ASP A 87 6.08 15.02 -4.82
N HIS A 88 7.11 15.85 -4.62
CA HIS A 88 8.19 15.51 -3.69
C HIS A 88 7.68 15.36 -2.24
N LEU A 89 6.72 16.19 -1.81
CA LEU A 89 6.10 16.05 -0.49
C LEU A 89 5.19 14.82 -0.40
N ALA A 90 4.49 14.47 -1.48
CA ALA A 90 3.61 13.31 -1.54
C ALA A 90 4.39 11.98 -1.44
N ASP A 91 5.61 11.93 -1.96
CA ASP A 91 6.49 10.76 -1.88
C ASP A 91 7.16 10.57 -0.51
N ARG A 92 7.07 11.55 0.38
CA ARG A 92 7.67 11.47 1.72
C ARG A 92 6.88 10.54 2.63
N ALA A 93 7.58 9.59 3.26
CA ALA A 93 6.97 8.60 4.16
C ALA A 93 6.16 9.23 5.30
N GLU A 94 6.58 10.40 5.81
CA GLU A 94 5.85 11.09 6.89
C GLU A 94 4.42 11.48 6.48
N PHE A 95 4.18 11.71 5.19
CA PHE A 95 2.85 12.00 4.64
C PHE A 95 2.19 10.76 4.02
N LEU A 96 2.98 9.88 3.40
CA LEU A 96 2.47 8.74 2.62
C LEU A 96 2.07 7.55 3.50
N THR A 97 2.84 7.23 4.53
CA THR A 97 2.66 5.98 5.32
C THR A 97 2.10 6.22 6.71
N SER A 98 2.07 7.46 7.19
CA SER A 98 1.48 7.76 8.51
C SER A 98 -0.04 7.64 8.46
N TYR A 99 -0.64 7.25 9.59
CA TYR A 99 -2.10 7.18 9.74
C TYR A 99 -2.61 8.37 10.57
N THR A 100 -3.84 8.28 11.08
CA THR A 100 -4.38 9.28 12.00
C THR A 100 -3.42 9.55 13.15
N GLN A 101 -3.12 10.84 13.34
CA GLN A 101 -2.07 11.33 14.24
C GLN A 101 -2.52 11.30 15.71
N TYR A 102 -2.84 10.12 16.24
CA TYR A 102 -3.25 9.93 17.64
C TYR A 102 -2.12 10.16 18.66
N GLN A 103 -0.86 10.11 18.23
CA GLN A 103 0.32 10.34 19.06
C GLN A 103 0.93 11.72 18.69
N PRO A 104 0.41 12.82 19.26
CA PRO A 104 0.77 14.16 18.81
C PRO A 104 2.25 14.48 18.99
N GLU A 105 2.93 13.92 19.99
CA GLU A 105 4.34 14.18 20.31
C GLU A 105 5.29 13.76 19.19
N VAL A 106 4.90 12.76 18.39
CA VAL A 106 5.69 12.23 17.26
C VAL A 106 5.13 12.64 15.90
N SER A 107 4.06 13.45 15.86
CA SER A 107 3.31 13.78 14.65
C SER A 107 3.11 15.28 14.41
N GLN A 108 3.85 16.14 15.12
CA GLN A 108 3.67 17.60 15.06
C GLN A 108 3.80 18.19 13.65
N GLY A 109 4.68 17.66 12.80
CA GLY A 109 4.86 18.17 11.44
C GLY A 109 3.60 18.06 10.57
N PHE A 110 2.92 16.91 10.60
CA PHE A 110 1.66 16.73 9.88
C PHE A 110 0.54 17.56 10.52
N LEU A 111 0.45 17.58 11.86
CA LEU A 111 -0.56 18.36 12.58
C LEU A 111 -0.45 19.86 12.28
N GLN A 112 0.77 20.38 12.14
CA GLN A 112 0.99 21.75 11.71
C GLN A 112 0.49 21.98 10.28
N ALA A 113 0.85 21.12 9.32
CA ALA A 113 0.35 21.23 7.95
C ALA A 113 -1.19 21.18 7.88
N LEU A 114 -1.82 20.34 8.69
CA LEU A 114 -3.28 20.26 8.80
C LEU A 114 -3.87 21.55 9.39
N PHE A 115 -3.25 22.11 10.43
CA PHE A 115 -3.66 23.40 11.01
C PHE A 115 -3.54 24.54 10.00
N GLU A 116 -2.45 24.59 9.23
CA GLU A 116 -2.25 25.57 8.15
C GLU A 116 -3.32 25.44 7.08
N TYR A 117 -3.65 24.21 6.66
CA TYR A 117 -4.75 23.95 5.72
C TYR A 117 -6.10 24.44 6.27
N GLN A 118 -6.41 24.14 7.53
CA GLN A 118 -7.64 24.61 8.18
C GLN A 118 -7.70 26.14 8.30
N SER A 119 -6.56 26.79 8.48
CA SER A 119 -6.48 28.25 8.59
C SER A 119 -6.64 28.97 7.25
N MET A 120 -6.40 28.28 6.14
CA MET A 120 -6.57 28.80 4.78
C MET A 120 -8.05 28.82 4.35
N LEU A 121 -8.87 27.91 4.90
CA LEU A 121 -10.30 27.77 4.61
C LEU A 121 -11.14 28.85 5.32
#